data_AF-A0A3M7G9W6-F1
#
_entry.id   AF-A0A3M7G9W6-F1
#
_cell.length_a   1.000
_cell.length_b   1.000
_cell.length_c   1.000
_cell.angle_alpha   90.00
_cell.angle_beta   90.00
_cell.angle_gamma   90.00
#
_symmetry.space_group_name_H-M   'P 1'
#
loop_
_entity.id
_entity.type
_entity.pdbx_description
1 polymer ?
#
loop_
_entity_poly.entity_id
_entity_poly.type
_entity_poly.pdbx_seq_one_letter_code
_entity_poly.pdbx_strand_id
1 'polypeptide(L)'
;MATLIASSRPQLSFQRARLIAQTSPSTLRRAVSTLPNNEHIYVHPQPNGPSLLSLLPNQPTTPFLALGSTTRTPPTPESFTENQDFFPILHSVISEHASKDPEVQAQAAMYASQAGSALGSGGVFFPQQRKQKKRRGERSPKEYGGGGATGGDGAGGASAQGGVGGAGRGGWIHVSDQRNPPDFGRVAWPEDIFGSLEIDGDGNFVDGTGRYQQSGTYRMVTNEGVLKLSKFLREKLVQKLQELDEQAKRNS
;
A
#
# COMPACT_ATOMS: atom_id res chain seq x y z
N MET A 1 -51.24 65.20 -67.55
CA MET A 1 -49.81 64.84 -67.63
C MET A 1 -49.09 65.59 -66.52
N ALA A 2 -48.30 65.03 -65.62
CA ALA A 2 -47.77 63.69 -65.46
C ALA A 2 -47.61 63.40 -63.95
N THR A 3 -47.81 62.13 -63.63
CA THR A 3 -47.69 61.46 -62.34
C THR A 3 -46.27 61.56 -61.79
N LEU A 4 -46.10 61.84 -60.48
CA LEU A 4 -44.85 61.59 -59.77
C LEU A 4 -45.09 60.55 -58.67
N ILE A 5 -44.33 59.47 -58.78
CA ILE A 5 -44.34 58.25 -57.97
C ILE A 5 -43.14 58.31 -57.01
N ALA A 6 -43.27 57.57 -55.90
CA ALA A 6 -42.21 57.06 -55.02
C ALA A 6 -41.79 57.99 -53.86
N SER A 7 -41.47 57.51 -52.66
CA SER A 7 -41.21 56.15 -52.18
C SER A 7 -41.47 56.07 -50.67
N SER A 8 -42.14 55.00 -50.23
CA SER A 8 -42.31 54.64 -48.82
C SER A 8 -41.01 54.09 -48.25
N ARG A 9 -40.49 54.70 -47.18
CA ARG A 9 -39.38 54.13 -46.38
C ARG A 9 -39.96 53.14 -45.36
N PRO A 10 -39.48 51.88 -45.28
CA PRO A 10 -39.86 51.02 -44.18
C PRO A 10 -39.04 51.37 -42.93
N GLN A 11 -39.74 51.67 -41.85
CA GLN A 11 -39.15 51.87 -40.53
C GLN A 11 -38.85 50.49 -39.93
N LEU A 12 -37.60 50.04 -40.05
CA LEU A 12 -37.13 48.79 -39.45
C LEU A 12 -37.10 48.95 -37.92
N SER A 13 -38.09 48.36 -37.24
CA SER A 13 -38.11 48.22 -35.80
C SER A 13 -37.07 47.18 -35.36
N PHE A 14 -36.04 47.61 -34.65
CA PHE A 14 -35.16 46.71 -33.92
C PHE A 14 -35.87 46.22 -32.65
N GLN A 15 -36.64 45.15 -32.77
CA GLN A 15 -37.06 44.37 -31.61
C GLN A 15 -35.82 43.70 -31.01
N ARG A 16 -35.37 44.20 -29.86
CA ARG A 16 -34.35 43.56 -29.03
C ARG A 16 -34.88 42.20 -28.59
N ALA A 17 -34.42 41.14 -29.24
CA ALA A 17 -34.54 39.79 -28.72
C ALA A 17 -33.76 39.71 -27.40
N ARG A 18 -34.46 39.66 -26.27
CA ARG A 18 -33.86 39.22 -25.01
C ARG A 18 -33.60 37.72 -25.16
N LEU A 19 -32.36 37.36 -25.46
CA LEU A 19 -31.89 35.99 -25.26
C LEU A 19 -31.95 35.74 -23.75
N ILE A 20 -32.99 35.03 -23.30
CA ILE A 20 -32.97 34.40 -21.99
C ILE A 20 -32.00 33.24 -22.15
N ALA A 21 -30.75 33.46 -21.73
CA ALA A 21 -29.78 32.38 -21.60
C ALA A 21 -30.37 31.38 -20.60
N GLN A 22 -30.92 30.28 -21.10
CA GLN A 22 -31.21 29.11 -20.30
C GLN A 22 -29.85 28.58 -19.85
N THR A 23 -29.40 28.98 -18.67
CA THR A 23 -28.26 28.37 -18.02
C THR A 23 -28.65 26.94 -17.69
N SER A 24 -28.21 26.00 -18.52
CA SER A 24 -28.32 24.57 -18.22
C SER A 24 -27.71 24.33 -16.83
N PRO A 25 -28.44 23.72 -15.88
CA PRO A 25 -27.89 23.39 -14.57
C PRO A 25 -26.89 22.22 -14.62
N SER A 26 -26.59 21.66 -15.80
CA SER A 26 -25.77 20.45 -15.96
C SER A 26 -24.25 20.66 -15.85
N THR A 27 -23.79 21.87 -15.50
CA THR A 27 -22.37 22.11 -15.20
C THR A 27 -22.18 22.69 -13.81
N LEU A 28 -22.96 22.20 -12.84
CA LEU A 28 -22.46 22.16 -11.47
C LEU A 28 -21.17 21.33 -11.52
N ARG A 29 -20.02 22.02 -11.47
CA ARG A 29 -18.72 21.39 -11.22
C ARG A 29 -18.91 20.51 -10.00
N ARG A 30 -19.00 19.21 -10.23
CA ARG A 30 -19.20 18.24 -9.16
C ARG A 30 -17.98 18.36 -8.26
N ALA A 31 -18.17 18.88 -7.06
CA ALA A 31 -17.09 19.09 -6.12
C ALA A 31 -16.42 17.74 -5.85
N VAL A 32 -15.20 17.59 -6.34
CA VAL A 32 -14.36 16.44 -6.01
C VAL A 32 -13.97 16.64 -4.55
N SER A 33 -14.57 15.86 -3.65
CA SER A 33 -14.15 15.83 -2.25
C SER A 33 -13.11 14.74 -2.07
N THR A 34 -12.08 15.02 -1.28
CA THR A 34 -11.13 14.01 -0.82
C THR A 34 -11.63 13.35 0.45
N LEU A 35 -11.21 12.13 0.74
CA LEU A 35 -11.51 11.51 2.03
C LEU A 35 -10.75 12.23 3.15
N PRO A 36 -11.38 12.51 4.31
CA PRO A 36 -10.72 13.20 5.42
C PRO A 36 -9.51 12.43 5.97
N ASN A 37 -9.50 11.10 5.83
CA ASN A 37 -8.41 10.24 6.29
C ASN A 37 -7.37 9.94 5.19
N ASN A 38 -7.64 10.28 3.93
CA ASN A 38 -6.74 10.05 2.81
C ASN A 38 -6.95 11.09 1.70
N GLU A 39 -6.05 12.08 1.65
CA GLU A 39 -6.12 13.19 0.70
C GLU A 39 -5.96 12.77 -0.77
N HIS A 40 -5.46 11.56 -1.03
CA HIS A 40 -5.19 11.06 -2.38
C HIS A 40 -6.32 10.20 -2.95
N ILE A 41 -7.40 10.00 -2.18
CA ILE A 41 -8.59 9.28 -2.64
C ILE A 41 -9.70 10.29 -2.86
N TYR A 42 -10.12 10.40 -4.12
CA TYR A 42 -11.15 11.29 -4.57
C TYR A 42 -12.51 10.59 -4.58
N VAL A 43 -13.52 11.28 -4.04
CA VAL A 43 -14.90 10.85 -4.00
C VAL A 43 -15.67 11.53 -5.13
N HIS A 44 -16.26 10.72 -6.00
CA HIS A 44 -17.04 11.15 -7.16
C HIS A 44 -18.53 10.81 -6.95
N PRO A 45 -19.37 11.76 -6.49
CA PRO A 45 -20.73 11.46 -6.03
C PRO A 45 -21.76 11.26 -7.15
N GLN A 46 -22.10 10.03 -7.52
CA GLN A 46 -23.03 9.72 -8.63
C GLN A 46 -24.46 10.28 -8.45
N PRO A 47 -25.16 10.73 -9.52
CA PRO A 47 -26.46 11.40 -9.38
C PRO A 47 -27.57 10.44 -8.93
N ASN A 48 -27.45 9.16 -9.34
CA ASN A 48 -28.48 8.13 -9.15
C ASN A 48 -27.90 6.87 -8.47
N GLY A 49 -26.77 6.97 -7.76
CA GLY A 49 -26.05 5.79 -7.29
C GLY A 49 -25.03 6.06 -6.18
N PRO A 50 -24.33 5.01 -5.71
CA PRO A 50 -23.26 5.13 -4.74
C PRO A 50 -22.12 6.01 -5.29
N SER A 51 -21.41 6.67 -4.38
CA SER A 51 -20.25 7.49 -4.74
C SER A 51 -19.10 6.60 -5.18
N LEU A 52 -18.37 6.97 -6.23
CA LEU A 52 -17.18 6.23 -6.65
C LEU A 52 -15.94 6.76 -5.93
N LEU A 53 -15.06 5.84 -5.53
CA LEU A 53 -13.74 6.18 -5.01
C LEU A 53 -12.69 5.94 -6.10
N SER A 54 -11.85 6.94 -6.37
CA SER A 54 -10.78 6.83 -7.36
C SER A 54 -9.51 7.52 -6.87
N LEU A 55 -8.35 7.05 -7.33
CA LEU A 55 -7.07 7.73 -7.13
C LEU A 55 -6.83 8.87 -8.12
N LEU A 56 -7.66 8.99 -9.16
CA LEU A 56 -7.56 10.05 -10.16
C LEU A 56 -8.59 11.17 -9.89
N PRO A 57 -8.19 12.45 -10.05
CA PRO A 57 -9.11 13.59 -9.92
C PRO A 57 -10.00 13.80 -11.17
N ASN A 58 -9.82 13.03 -12.24
CA ASN A 58 -10.44 13.27 -13.54
C ASN A 58 -11.97 13.08 -13.53
N GLN A 59 -12.68 13.92 -14.30
CA GLN A 59 -14.12 13.79 -14.61
C GLN A 59 -14.32 13.77 -16.13
N PRO A 60 -15.06 12.80 -16.71
CA PRO A 60 -15.73 11.68 -16.06
C PRO A 60 -14.75 10.61 -15.54
N THR A 61 -15.06 10.02 -14.39
CA THR A 61 -14.28 8.91 -13.82
C THR A 61 -14.54 7.65 -14.64
N THR A 62 -13.48 7.02 -15.13
CA THR A 62 -13.53 5.71 -15.77
C THR A 62 -13.86 4.63 -14.73
N PRO A 63 -15.02 3.94 -14.81
CA PRO A 63 -15.50 3.08 -13.74
C PRO A 63 -14.58 1.89 -13.46
N PHE A 64 -13.92 1.34 -14.49
CA PHE A 64 -13.00 0.22 -14.35
C PHE A 64 -11.69 0.58 -13.63
N LEU A 65 -11.31 1.87 -13.59
CA LEU A 65 -10.13 2.37 -12.86
C LEU A 65 -10.45 2.88 -11.45
N ALA A 66 -11.73 2.91 -11.07
CA ALA A 66 -12.13 3.25 -9.72
C ALA A 66 -11.76 2.12 -8.75
N LEU A 67 -11.42 2.49 -7.51
CA LEU A 67 -11.20 1.55 -6.40
C LEU A 67 -12.47 0.74 -6.12
N GLY A 68 -13.61 1.41 -6.19
CA GLY A 68 -14.90 0.81 -5.91
C GLY A 68 -15.99 1.85 -5.70
N SER A 69 -17.13 1.39 -5.23
CA SER A 69 -18.29 2.22 -4.94
C SER A 69 -18.59 2.23 -3.44
N THR A 70 -19.05 3.36 -2.92
CA THR A 70 -19.40 3.51 -1.52
C THR A 70 -20.73 4.22 -1.31
N THR A 71 -21.50 3.77 -0.34
CA THR A 71 -22.78 4.38 0.06
C THR A 71 -22.63 5.38 1.21
N ARG A 72 -21.55 5.32 1.98
CA ARG A 72 -21.30 6.16 3.16
C ARG A 72 -19.88 6.71 3.17
N THR A 73 -19.72 7.96 3.59
CA THR A 73 -18.40 8.59 3.78
C THR A 73 -18.23 8.93 5.27
N PRO A 74 -17.20 8.42 5.98
CA PRO A 74 -16.11 7.55 5.52
C PRO A 74 -16.58 6.11 5.19
N PRO A 75 -15.91 5.43 4.25
CA PRO A 75 -16.26 4.07 3.86
C PRO A 75 -15.91 3.06 4.95
N THR A 76 -16.87 2.22 5.29
CA THR A 76 -16.71 0.99 6.10
C THR A 76 -16.78 -0.25 5.21
N PRO A 77 -16.28 -1.42 5.67
CA PRO A 77 -16.32 -2.67 4.89
C PRO A 77 -17.73 -3.05 4.41
N GLU A 78 -18.77 -2.72 5.19
CA GLU A 78 -20.18 -2.98 4.82
C GLU A 78 -20.73 -2.02 3.77
N SER A 79 -20.18 -0.81 3.70
CA SER A 79 -20.65 0.26 2.82
C SER A 79 -19.88 0.35 1.50
N PHE A 80 -18.78 -0.40 1.36
CA PHE A 80 -17.87 -0.36 0.23
C PHE A 80 -17.97 -1.63 -0.59
N THR A 81 -18.14 -1.47 -1.90
CA THR A 81 -18.10 -2.57 -2.87
C THR A 81 -16.86 -2.40 -3.74
N GLU A 82 -15.94 -3.35 -3.62
CA GLU A 82 -14.67 -3.40 -4.33
C GLU A 82 -14.86 -3.62 -5.83
N ASN A 83 -14.02 -2.95 -6.63
CA ASN A 83 -13.93 -3.20 -8.05
C ASN A 83 -12.92 -4.32 -8.35
N GLN A 84 -13.38 -5.40 -8.97
CA GLN A 84 -12.56 -6.56 -9.30
C GLN A 84 -11.50 -6.25 -10.38
N ASP A 85 -11.77 -5.28 -11.27
CA ASP A 85 -10.83 -4.91 -12.34
C ASP A 85 -9.61 -4.15 -11.83
N PHE A 86 -9.73 -3.53 -10.65
CA PHE A 86 -8.65 -2.73 -10.06
C PHE A 86 -7.55 -3.58 -9.42
N PHE A 87 -7.91 -4.69 -8.77
CA PHE A 87 -6.96 -5.55 -8.05
C PHE A 87 -5.81 -6.06 -8.95
N PRO A 88 -6.06 -6.58 -10.16
CA PRO A 88 -4.98 -6.99 -11.07
C PRO A 88 -4.02 -5.85 -11.41
N ILE A 89 -4.56 -4.63 -11.60
CA ILE A 89 -3.74 -3.45 -11.89
C ILE A 89 -2.85 -3.11 -10.69
N LEU A 90 -3.42 -3.09 -9.48
CA LEU A 90 -2.70 -2.85 -8.24
C LEU A 90 -1.54 -3.85 -8.08
N HIS A 91 -1.81 -5.15 -8.16
CA HIS A 91 -0.79 -6.18 -7.99
C HIS A 91 0.25 -6.19 -9.10
N SER A 92 -0.12 -5.83 -10.34
CA SER A 92 0.85 -5.66 -11.43
C SER A 92 1.83 -4.51 -11.16
N VAL A 93 1.37 -3.40 -10.60
CA VAL A 93 2.25 -2.26 -10.26
C VAL A 93 3.16 -2.63 -9.08
N ILE A 94 2.60 -3.30 -8.07
CA ILE A 94 3.38 -3.75 -6.90
C ILE A 94 4.44 -4.77 -7.34
N SER A 95 4.11 -5.75 -8.18
CA SER A 95 5.09 -6.76 -8.62
C SER A 95 6.26 -6.14 -9.40
N GLU A 96 6.01 -5.10 -10.20
CA GLU A 96 7.04 -4.43 -11.01
C GLU A 96 7.91 -3.45 -10.20
N HIS A 97 7.35 -2.86 -9.14
CA HIS A 97 7.98 -1.72 -8.46
C HIS A 97 8.27 -1.94 -6.97
N ALA A 98 7.75 -2.97 -6.32
CA ALA A 98 7.95 -3.16 -4.89
C ALA A 98 9.42 -3.39 -4.52
N SER A 99 10.24 -4.03 -5.37
CA SER A 99 11.69 -4.15 -5.13
C SER A 99 12.45 -2.82 -5.19
N LYS A 100 11.84 -1.78 -5.78
CA LYS A 100 12.39 -0.42 -5.91
C LYS A 100 11.85 0.53 -4.85
N ASP A 101 10.88 0.09 -4.03
CA ASP A 101 10.31 0.92 -2.98
C ASP A 101 11.33 1.08 -1.83
N PRO A 102 11.69 2.33 -1.46
CA PRO A 102 12.63 2.58 -0.36
C PRO A 102 12.23 1.92 0.97
N GLU A 103 10.94 1.82 1.28
CA GLU A 103 10.49 1.20 2.53
C GLU A 103 10.72 -0.32 2.53
N VAL A 104 10.42 -0.97 1.41
CA VAL A 104 10.65 -2.41 1.23
C VAL A 104 12.15 -2.72 1.21
N GLN A 105 12.96 -1.88 0.55
CA GLN A 105 14.42 -1.97 0.56
C GLN A 105 15.00 -1.81 1.96
N ALA A 106 14.48 -0.86 2.76
CA ALA A 106 14.89 -0.68 4.13
C ALA A 106 14.57 -1.92 4.98
N GLN A 107 13.39 -2.53 4.78
CA GLN A 107 13.03 -3.78 5.44
C GLN A 107 13.96 -4.95 5.04
N ALA A 108 14.40 -4.98 3.77
CA ALA A 108 15.34 -5.99 3.28
C ALA A 108 16.74 -5.82 3.86
N ALA A 109 17.24 -4.59 3.91
CA ALA A 109 18.51 -4.26 4.55
C ALA A 109 18.49 -4.58 6.05
N MET A 110 17.37 -4.30 6.71
CA MET A 110 17.16 -4.68 8.10
C MET A 110 17.20 -6.19 8.31
N TYR A 111 16.54 -6.96 7.42
CA TYR A 111 16.58 -8.41 7.45
C TYR A 111 18.01 -8.94 7.32
N ALA A 112 18.79 -8.43 6.36
CA ALA A 112 20.20 -8.79 6.18
C ALA A 112 21.04 -8.50 7.43
N SER A 113 20.83 -7.33 8.04
CA SER A 113 21.57 -6.91 9.24
C SER A 113 21.30 -7.82 10.45
N GLN A 114 20.05 -8.30 10.59
CA GLN A 114 19.68 -9.21 11.68
C GLN A 114 20.07 -10.65 11.39
N ALA A 115 20.03 -11.09 10.14
CA ALA A 115 20.52 -12.40 9.71
C ALA A 115 22.02 -12.60 10.03
N GLY A 116 22.83 -11.53 9.95
CA GLY A 116 24.24 -11.54 10.37
C GLY A 116 24.45 -11.40 11.89
N SER A 117 23.47 -10.86 12.62
CA SER A 117 23.57 -10.58 14.06
C SER A 117 23.08 -11.74 14.95
N ALA A 118 22.39 -12.74 14.39
CA ALA A 118 22.01 -13.96 15.09
C ALA A 118 23.19 -14.88 15.48
N LEU A 119 24.43 -14.49 15.14
CA LEU A 119 25.67 -15.13 15.56
C LEU A 119 26.06 -14.86 17.03
N GLY A 120 25.20 -14.20 17.82
CA GLY A 120 25.49 -13.76 19.19
C GLY A 120 24.79 -14.53 20.32
N SER A 121 23.79 -15.38 20.06
CA SER A 121 23.05 -16.08 21.12
C SER A 121 23.20 -17.60 21.06
N GLY A 122 24.40 -18.10 21.40
CA GLY A 122 24.56 -19.49 21.86
C GLY A 122 25.12 -20.52 20.88
N GLY A 123 25.93 -20.13 19.89
CA GLY A 123 26.65 -21.05 19.01
C GLY A 123 28.13 -21.22 19.40
N VAL A 124 28.50 -22.41 19.86
CA VAL A 124 29.80 -22.79 20.42
C VAL A 124 30.98 -22.52 19.46
N PHE A 125 31.86 -21.56 19.78
CA PHE A 125 33.22 -21.49 19.22
C PHE A 125 34.22 -21.13 20.33
N PHE A 126 34.39 -22.04 21.28
CA PHE A 126 35.57 -22.05 22.14
C PHE A 126 36.57 -23.07 21.57
N PRO A 127 37.81 -22.70 21.25
CA PRO A 127 38.83 -23.68 20.89
C PRO A 127 39.06 -24.57 22.10
N GLN A 128 38.76 -25.87 21.94
CA GLN A 128 38.85 -26.86 22.98
C GLN A 128 40.30 -27.05 23.42
N GLN A 129 40.75 -26.29 24.42
CA GLN A 129 41.99 -26.56 25.12
C GLN A 129 41.88 -27.93 25.81
N ARG A 130 42.69 -28.88 25.31
CA ARG A 130 42.92 -30.20 25.89
C ARG A 130 43.15 -30.11 27.41
N LYS A 131 42.17 -30.50 28.22
CA LYS A 131 42.39 -30.75 29.65
C LYS A 131 43.06 -32.10 29.86
N GLN A 132 44.35 -32.04 30.23
CA GLN A 132 45.11 -33.17 30.76
C GLN A 132 44.46 -33.72 32.04
N LYS A 133 44.37 -35.05 32.06
CA LYS A 133 43.87 -35.87 33.16
C LYS A 133 44.90 -35.85 34.31
N LYS A 134 44.59 -35.21 35.46
CA LYS A 134 45.33 -35.41 36.72
C LYS A 134 44.42 -35.97 37.80
N ARG A 135 44.95 -37.00 38.46
CA ARG A 135 44.35 -37.80 39.54
C ARG A 135 44.45 -37.09 40.90
N ARG A 136 43.60 -37.58 41.83
CA ARG A 136 43.85 -37.82 43.27
C ARG A 136 43.26 -36.80 44.26
N GLY A 137 42.25 -37.27 45.01
CA GLY A 137 42.13 -37.16 46.47
C GLY A 137 41.60 -35.86 47.10
N GLU A 138 40.81 -36.07 48.16
CA GLU A 138 40.52 -35.18 49.32
C GLU A 138 39.19 -34.39 49.39
N ARG A 139 38.71 -34.32 50.63
CA ARG A 139 37.36 -34.00 51.12
C ARG A 139 37.29 -32.53 51.63
N SER A 140 36.24 -31.80 51.20
CA SER A 140 35.49 -30.70 51.88
C SER A 140 36.23 -29.41 52.32
N PRO A 141 35.57 -28.26 52.66
CA PRO A 141 34.17 -27.83 52.53
C PRO A 141 33.95 -26.45 51.84
N LYS A 142 32.67 -26.12 51.57
CA LYS A 142 32.05 -24.81 51.27
C LYS A 142 32.96 -23.56 51.13
N GLU A 143 32.93 -22.96 49.93
CA GLU A 143 33.29 -21.56 49.71
C GLU A 143 32.25 -20.91 48.78
N TYR A 144 31.70 -19.77 49.22
CA TYR A 144 30.80 -18.92 48.44
C TYR A 144 31.61 -18.25 47.32
N GLY A 145 31.34 -18.62 46.07
CA GLY A 145 31.94 -18.00 44.90
C GLY A 145 30.94 -17.94 43.76
N GLY A 146 30.52 -16.72 43.41
CA GLY A 146 29.64 -16.46 42.28
C GLY A 146 30.24 -16.98 40.96
N GLY A 147 29.38 -17.54 40.12
CA GLY A 147 29.78 -18.03 38.81
C GLY A 147 28.61 -18.80 38.21
N GLY A 148 27.99 -18.18 37.21
CA GLY A 148 26.82 -18.71 36.53
C GLY A 148 27.04 -20.12 35.97
N ALA A 149 26.05 -20.97 36.17
CA ALA A 149 25.74 -22.06 35.28
C ALA A 149 24.28 -22.48 35.52
N THR A 150 23.48 -22.28 34.48
CA THR A 150 22.55 -23.27 33.92
C THR A 150 21.79 -24.14 34.92
N GLY A 151 20.51 -23.85 35.12
CA GLY A 151 19.62 -24.71 35.89
C GLY A 151 18.23 -24.10 35.96
N GLY A 152 17.65 -23.82 34.80
CA GLY A 152 16.28 -23.36 34.68
C GLY A 152 15.54 -24.29 33.75
N ASP A 153 15.04 -25.41 34.29
CA ASP A 153 13.89 -26.11 33.76
C ASP A 153 12.68 -25.18 33.93
N GLY A 154 12.61 -24.16 33.10
CA GLY A 154 11.57 -23.14 33.08
C GLY A 154 11.15 -22.97 31.65
N ALA A 155 9.85 -23.10 31.39
CA ALA A 155 9.23 -22.85 30.09
C ALA A 155 9.86 -21.61 29.44
N GLY A 156 10.75 -21.85 28.47
CA GLY A 156 11.39 -20.80 27.71
C GLY A 156 10.28 -20.06 26.98
N GLY A 157 9.95 -18.87 27.49
CA GLY A 157 8.99 -18.00 26.84
C GLY A 157 9.41 -17.79 25.39
N ALA A 158 8.41 -17.69 24.51
CA ALA A 158 8.55 -17.52 23.06
C ALA A 158 9.39 -16.29 22.60
N SER A 159 10.05 -15.58 23.52
CA SER A 159 10.99 -14.49 23.26
C SER A 159 12.26 -14.93 22.52
N ALA A 160 12.54 -16.23 22.42
CA ALA A 160 13.66 -16.75 21.64
C ALA A 160 13.40 -16.80 20.12
N GLN A 161 12.17 -16.52 19.67
CA GLN A 161 11.82 -16.41 18.25
C GLN A 161 12.00 -14.96 17.71
N GLY A 162 12.80 -14.14 18.39
CA GLY A 162 13.02 -12.74 18.06
C GLY A 162 14.21 -12.53 17.14
N GLY A 163 14.10 -12.91 15.87
CA GLY A 163 15.08 -12.55 14.86
C GLY A 163 14.47 -12.60 13.47
N VAL A 164 14.34 -11.44 12.80
CA VAL A 164 13.99 -11.40 11.37
C VAL A 164 15.26 -11.65 10.56
N GLY A 165 15.62 -12.92 10.40
CA GLY A 165 16.81 -13.29 9.65
C GLY A 165 16.94 -14.80 9.47
N GLY A 166 16.99 -15.27 8.23
CA GLY A 166 16.99 -16.68 7.85
C GLY A 166 18.35 -17.37 8.04
N ALA A 167 19.19 -16.90 8.97
CA ALA A 167 20.55 -17.41 9.18
C ALA A 167 21.36 -17.56 7.88
N GLY A 168 21.25 -16.57 6.97
CA GLY A 168 21.90 -16.57 5.66
C GLY A 168 21.22 -17.43 4.58
N ARG A 169 20.03 -18.00 4.84
CA ARG A 169 19.26 -18.81 3.86
C ARG A 169 18.26 -18.02 3.02
N GLY A 170 18.15 -16.71 3.26
CA GLY A 170 17.11 -15.88 2.66
C GLY A 170 15.75 -16.06 3.32
N GLY A 171 14.76 -15.31 2.84
CA GLY A 171 13.44 -15.27 3.42
C GLY A 171 12.45 -14.42 2.62
N TRP A 172 11.38 -14.02 3.30
CA TRP A 172 10.29 -13.28 2.70
C TRP A 172 10.06 -11.97 3.43
N ILE A 173 9.81 -10.92 2.65
CA ILE A 173 9.45 -9.59 3.13
C ILE A 173 8.02 -9.32 2.70
N HIS A 174 7.20 -8.84 3.62
CA HIS A 174 5.81 -8.50 3.32
C HIS A 174 5.71 -7.04 2.88
N VAL A 175 5.06 -6.81 1.74
CA VAL A 175 4.64 -5.49 1.29
C VAL A 175 3.28 -5.23 1.91
N SER A 176 3.20 -4.26 2.80
CA SER A 176 2.01 -4.02 3.63
C SER A 176 1.39 -2.65 3.38
N ASP A 177 0.10 -2.54 3.69
CA ASP A 177 -0.69 -1.33 3.67
C ASP A 177 -0.30 -0.41 4.84
N GLN A 178 -0.08 0.87 4.55
CA GLN A 178 0.31 1.86 5.54
C GLN A 178 -0.86 2.41 6.35
N ARG A 179 -2.09 1.92 6.14
CA ARG A 179 -3.25 2.32 6.95
C ARG A 179 -3.09 1.90 8.41
N ASN A 180 -2.43 0.76 8.64
CA ASN A 180 -2.15 0.20 9.96
C ASN A 180 -0.71 -0.34 10.00
N PRO A 181 0.30 0.54 10.09
CA PRO A 181 1.70 0.13 10.11
C PRO A 181 1.97 -0.79 11.31
N PRO A 182 2.61 -1.96 11.12
CA PRO A 182 2.92 -2.85 12.22
C PRO A 182 3.98 -2.25 13.15
N ASP A 183 3.94 -2.64 14.43
CA ASP A 183 5.03 -2.33 15.36
C ASP A 183 6.36 -2.91 14.85
N PHE A 184 7.47 -2.30 15.25
CA PHE A 184 8.80 -2.74 14.89
C PHE A 184 9.02 -4.23 15.19
N GLY A 185 9.44 -4.99 14.18
CA GLY A 185 9.67 -6.43 14.29
C GLY A 185 8.40 -7.29 14.24
N ARG A 186 7.21 -6.70 14.05
CA ARG A 186 5.97 -7.43 13.77
C ARG A 186 5.64 -7.43 12.28
N VAL A 187 4.84 -8.41 11.90
CA VAL A 187 4.23 -8.51 10.57
C VAL A 187 2.85 -7.83 10.62
N ALA A 188 2.46 -7.16 9.53
CA ALA A 188 1.14 -6.56 9.40
C ALA A 188 0.02 -7.62 9.50
N TRP A 189 -1.21 -7.17 9.72
CA TRP A 189 -2.36 -8.07 9.71
C TRP A 189 -2.52 -8.71 8.32
N PRO A 190 -2.97 -9.98 8.23
CA PRO A 190 -3.13 -10.66 6.93
C PRO A 190 -3.97 -9.89 5.90
N GLU A 191 -4.96 -9.12 6.37
CA GLU A 191 -5.82 -8.27 5.53
C GLU A 191 -5.14 -6.99 5.03
N ASP A 192 -4.01 -6.62 5.63
CA ASP A 192 -3.20 -5.45 5.32
C ASP A 192 -1.93 -5.82 4.52
N ILE A 193 -1.69 -7.09 4.21
CA ILE A 193 -0.54 -7.52 3.40
C ILE A 193 -0.97 -7.60 1.94
N PHE A 194 -0.37 -6.79 1.08
CA PHE A 194 -0.57 -6.90 -0.38
C PHE A 194 0.03 -8.19 -0.92
N GLY A 195 1.23 -8.53 -0.46
CA GLY A 195 1.96 -9.72 -0.89
C GLY A 195 3.34 -9.80 -0.28
N SER A 196 4.13 -10.78 -0.73
CA SER A 196 5.46 -11.05 -0.19
C SER A 196 6.51 -11.09 -1.29
N LEU A 197 7.73 -10.66 -0.98
CA LEU A 197 8.89 -10.69 -1.85
C LEU A 197 9.95 -11.62 -1.25
N GLU A 198 10.52 -12.48 -2.09
CA GLU A 198 11.64 -13.34 -1.77
C GLU A 198 12.95 -12.55 -1.79
N ILE A 199 13.75 -12.74 -0.75
CA ILE A 199 15.11 -12.19 -0.62
C ILE A 199 16.11 -13.30 -0.32
N ASP A 200 17.35 -13.10 -0.75
CA ASP A 200 18.48 -13.98 -0.44
C ASP A 200 19.04 -13.73 0.98
N GLY A 201 20.06 -14.50 1.34
CA GLY A 201 20.72 -14.41 2.66
C GLY A 201 21.39 -13.06 2.93
N ASP A 202 21.70 -12.30 1.88
CA ASP A 202 22.32 -10.97 1.93
C ASP A 202 21.27 -9.85 1.90
N GLY A 203 19.98 -10.21 1.84
CA GLY A 203 18.85 -9.27 1.76
C GLY A 203 18.63 -8.66 0.38
N ASN A 204 19.22 -9.21 -0.68
CA ASN A 204 18.91 -8.80 -2.03
C ASN A 204 17.65 -9.50 -2.52
N PHE A 205 16.87 -8.82 -3.35
CA PHE A 205 15.69 -9.43 -3.98
C PHE A 205 16.10 -10.48 -5.00
N VAL A 206 15.53 -11.69 -4.89
CA VAL A 206 15.78 -12.79 -5.81
C VAL A 206 15.40 -12.37 -7.23
N ASP A 207 16.28 -12.61 -8.20
CA ASP A 207 16.13 -12.21 -9.60
C ASP A 207 15.92 -10.68 -9.81
N GLY A 208 16.29 -9.85 -8.84
CA GLY A 208 16.12 -8.39 -8.85
C GLY A 208 14.69 -7.88 -8.68
N THR A 209 13.70 -8.78 -8.72
CA THR A 209 12.26 -8.47 -8.58
C THR A 209 11.69 -8.99 -7.27
N GLY A 210 12.33 -9.97 -6.65
CA GLY A 210 11.89 -10.61 -5.41
C GLY A 210 10.69 -11.53 -5.60
N ARG A 211 10.42 -12.01 -6.83
CA ARG A 211 9.37 -12.99 -7.14
C ARG A 211 8.07 -12.78 -6.36
N TYR A 212 7.47 -11.62 -6.58
CA TYR A 212 6.28 -11.19 -5.86
C TYR A 212 5.18 -12.26 -5.81
N GLN A 213 4.77 -12.60 -4.59
CA GLN A 213 3.63 -13.48 -4.32
C GLN A 213 2.49 -12.66 -3.74
N GLN A 214 1.39 -12.57 -4.49
CA GLN A 214 0.17 -11.89 -4.06
C GLN A 214 -0.43 -12.57 -2.82
N SER A 215 -0.90 -11.75 -1.88
CA SER A 215 -1.70 -12.20 -0.74
C SER A 215 -3.16 -12.40 -1.16
N GLY A 216 -3.74 -13.54 -0.81
CA GLY A 216 -5.16 -13.83 -1.05
C GLY A 216 -6.11 -13.20 -0.03
N THR A 217 -5.60 -12.59 1.05
CA THR A 217 -6.41 -12.07 2.16
C THR A 217 -6.54 -10.55 2.17
N TYR A 218 -5.85 -9.84 1.27
CA TYR A 218 -5.86 -8.38 1.23
C TYR A 218 -7.27 -7.80 0.98
N ARG A 219 -7.62 -6.74 1.70
CA ARG A 219 -8.89 -6.00 1.54
C ARG A 219 -8.60 -4.53 1.33
N MET A 220 -9.31 -3.86 0.41
CA MET A 220 -9.08 -2.43 0.18
C MET A 220 -9.63 -1.54 1.31
N VAL A 221 -10.68 -1.99 1.98
CA VAL A 221 -11.29 -1.28 3.12
C VAL A 221 -11.43 -2.24 4.28
N THR A 222 -10.86 -1.86 5.43
CA THR A 222 -11.00 -2.56 6.72
C THR A 222 -11.58 -1.61 7.75
N ASN A 223 -11.70 -2.06 9.00
CA ASN A 223 -12.13 -1.21 10.10
C ASN A 223 -11.12 -0.08 10.41
N GLU A 224 -9.84 -0.28 10.05
CA GLU A 224 -8.78 0.71 10.22
C GLU A 224 -8.82 1.82 9.16
N GLY A 225 -9.48 1.56 8.02
CA GLY A 225 -9.71 2.56 6.98
C GLY A 225 -9.53 2.04 5.56
N VAL A 226 -9.24 2.96 4.65
CA VAL A 226 -9.06 2.68 3.22
C VAL A 226 -7.58 2.48 2.90
N LEU A 227 -7.33 1.68 1.86
CA LEU A 227 -6.02 1.46 1.22
C LEU A 227 -5.11 2.68 1.31
N LYS A 228 -3.90 2.47 1.84
CA LYS A 228 -2.86 3.49 1.92
C LYS A 228 -1.53 2.89 1.48
N LEU A 229 -1.10 3.30 0.30
CA LEU A 229 0.18 2.87 -0.27
C LEU A 229 1.31 3.78 0.20
N SER A 230 2.54 3.24 0.18
CA SER A 230 3.76 4.04 0.28
C SER A 230 3.76 5.12 -0.80
N LYS A 231 4.43 6.24 -0.53
CA LYS A 231 4.48 7.37 -1.46
C LYS A 231 4.95 6.93 -2.85
N PHE A 232 5.98 6.09 -2.91
CA PHE A 232 6.56 5.60 -4.16
C PHE A 232 5.57 4.72 -4.94
N LEU A 233 4.99 3.69 -4.30
CA LEU A 233 4.04 2.79 -4.96
C LEU A 233 2.77 3.52 -5.38
N ARG A 234 2.30 4.47 -4.58
CA ARG A 234 1.16 5.33 -4.92
C ARG A 234 1.43 6.14 -6.18
N GLU A 235 2.58 6.80 -6.29
CA GLU A 235 2.94 7.59 -7.46
C GLU A 235 2.98 6.72 -8.72
N LYS A 236 3.58 5.52 -8.63
CA LYS A 236 3.61 4.56 -9.74
C LYS A 236 2.23 4.04 -10.13
N LEU A 237 1.38 3.77 -9.16
CA LEU A 237 0.00 3.36 -9.41
C LEU A 237 -0.79 4.46 -10.11
N VAL A 238 -0.70 5.71 -9.63
CA VAL A 238 -1.34 6.86 -10.28
C VAL A 238 -0.85 7.02 -11.72
N GLN A 239 0.46 6.88 -11.95
CA GLN A 239 1.06 6.94 -13.29
C GLN A 239 0.43 5.88 -14.21
N LYS A 240 0.34 4.64 -13.73
CA LYS A 240 -0.27 3.53 -14.48
C LYS A 240 -1.76 3.76 -14.78
N LEU A 241 -2.51 4.27 -13.79
CA LEU A 241 -3.93 4.57 -13.95
C LEU A 241 -4.14 5.69 -14.97
N GLN A 242 -3.29 6.71 -15.00
CA GLN A 242 -3.34 7.78 -16.01
C GLN A 242 -3.12 7.24 -17.42
N GLU A 243 -2.13 6.37 -17.61
CA GLU A 243 -1.88 5.72 -18.91
C GLU A 243 -3.10 4.93 -19.39
N LEU A 244 -3.72 4.15 -18.50
CA LEU A 244 -4.91 3.36 -18.83
C LEU A 244 -6.13 4.25 -19.11
N ASP A 245 -6.29 5.35 -18.38
CA ASP A 245 -7.36 6.33 -18.59
C ASP A 245 -7.22 6.99 -19.98
N GLU A 246 -6.00 7.34 -20.38
CA GLU A 246 -5.73 7.86 -21.72
C GLU A 246 -5.98 6.82 -22.81
N GLN A 247 -5.55 5.58 -22.61
CA GLN A 247 -5.80 4.49 -23.57
C GLN A 247 -7.29 4.24 -23.75
N ALA A 248 -8.06 4.21 -22.66
CA ALA A 248 -9.51 4.04 -22.74
C ALA A 248 -10.18 5.18 -23.50
N LYS A 249 -9.74 6.44 -23.30
CA LYS A 249 -10.25 7.60 -24.06
C LYS A 249 -9.87 7.58 -25.53
N ARG A 250 -8.73 6.99 -25.89
CA ARG A 250 -8.32 6.82 -27.30
C ARG A 250 -9.09 5.71 -27.99
N ASN A 251 -9.50 4.69 -27.25
CA ASN A 251 -10.21 3.52 -27.76
C ASN A 251 -11.74 3.70 -27.77
N SER A 252 -12.26 4.75 -27.12
CA SER A 252 -13.69 5.14 -27.09
C SER A 252 -14.04 6.11 -28.20
#